data_AF-A0A0C2DNE8-F1
#
_entry.id   AF-A0A0C2DNE8-F1
#
_cell.length_a   1.000
_cell.length_b   1.000
_cell.length_c   1.000
_cell.angle_alpha   90.00
_cell.angle_beta   90.00
_cell.angle_gamma   90.00
#
_symmetry.space_group_name_H-M   'P 1'
#
loop_
_entity.id
_entity.type
_entity.pdbx_description
1 polymer ?
#
loop_
_entity_poly.entity_id
_entity_poly.type
_entity_poly.pdbx_seq_one_letter_code
_entity_poly.pdbx_strand_id
1 'polypeptide(L)'
;MKIHGKLWCEFEIKGSRSEGYAYVTPHNSLLGLEWIQKNEDMSYYIRMMVAEVEADQNDDVAMELKKTYPEVFEEGLGLCTKEKADLQLVGDVRPVFKACRPVPHAAV
;
A
#
# COMPACT_ATOMS: atom_id res chain seq x y z
N MET A 1 11.39 -3.56 2.13
CA MET A 1 12.54 -3.76 1.22
C MET A 1 13.72 -4.29 2.04
N LYS A 2 14.50 -5.29 1.58
CA LYS A 2 15.62 -5.86 2.35
C LYS A 2 16.88 -5.01 2.14
N ILE A 3 17.47 -4.50 3.22
CA ILE A 3 18.72 -3.71 3.20
C ILE A 3 19.89 -4.64 3.53
N HIS A 4 20.92 -4.66 2.69
CA HIS A 4 22.15 -5.45 2.87
C HIS A 4 23.25 -4.69 3.60
N GLY A 5 23.20 -3.36 3.62
CA GLY A 5 24.17 -2.51 4.31
C GLY A 5 23.85 -1.03 4.13
N LYS A 6 24.60 -0.18 4.83
CA LYS A 6 24.56 1.27 4.67
C LYS A 6 25.96 1.87 4.79
N LEU A 7 26.21 2.97 4.09
CA LEU A 7 27.45 3.74 4.19
C LEU A 7 27.12 5.23 4.36
N TRP A 8 27.87 5.96 5.17
CA TRP A 8 27.75 7.42 5.25
C TRP A 8 28.58 8.05 4.14
N CYS A 9 27.98 8.96 3.37
CA CYS A 9 28.67 9.66 2.30
C CYS A 9 28.19 11.10 2.14
N GLU A 10 29.08 11.92 1.61
CA GLU A 10 28.75 13.18 0.98
C GLU A 10 28.25 12.93 -0.45
N PHE A 11 27.23 13.67 -0.86
CA PHE A 11 26.66 13.60 -2.20
C PHE A 11 26.31 15.00 -2.71
N GLU A 12 26.25 15.15 -4.03
CA GLU A 12 25.89 16.41 -4.69
C GLU A 12 24.75 16.16 -5.68
N ILE A 13 23.66 16.92 -5.53
CA ILE A 13 22.50 16.89 -6.44
C ILE A 13 22.27 18.31 -6.94
N LYS A 14 22.34 18.51 -8.27
CA LYS A 14 22.16 19.82 -8.92
C LYS A 14 23.00 20.96 -8.29
N GLY A 15 24.23 20.67 -7.85
CA GLY A 15 25.11 21.64 -7.22
C GLY A 15 24.91 21.83 -5.71
N SER A 16 23.85 21.25 -5.13
CA SER A 16 23.66 21.24 -3.68
C SER A 16 24.36 20.03 -3.07
N ARG A 17 25.33 20.29 -2.19
CA ARG A 17 26.04 19.26 -1.43
C ARG A 17 25.33 18.94 -0.13
N SER A 18 25.29 17.67 0.24
CA SER A 18 24.65 17.17 1.46
C SER A 18 25.25 15.84 1.89
N GLU A 19 24.96 15.43 3.11
CA GLU A 19 25.42 14.17 3.68
C GLU A 19 24.26 13.24 4.00
N GLY A 20 24.48 11.93 3.90
CA GLY A 20 23.48 10.93 4.26
C GLY A 20 23.94 9.50 4.10
N TYR A 21 23.07 8.58 4.49
CA TYR A 21 23.30 7.15 4.29
C TYR A 21 22.93 6.72 2.87
N ALA A 22 23.83 6.04 2.18
CA ALA A 22 23.49 5.25 1.00
C ALA A 22 23.22 3.81 1.44
N TYR A 23 22.04 3.29 1.08
CA TYR A 23 21.61 1.94 1.44
C TYR A 23 21.86 0.98 0.28
N VAL A 24 22.42 -0.20 0.59
CA VAL A 24 22.65 -1.27 -0.39
C VAL A 24 21.44 -2.20 -0.38
N THR A 25 20.74 -2.30 -1.51
CA THR A 25 19.55 -3.13 -1.68
C THR A 25 19.70 -4.05 -2.89
N PRO A 26 19.04 -5.23 -2.93
CA PRO A 26 19.22 -6.19 -4.03
C PRO A 26 18.57 -5.76 -5.35
N HIS A 27 17.66 -4.80 -5.30
CA HIS A 27 17.09 -4.13 -6.46
C HIS A 27 17.34 -2.63 -6.33
N ASN A 28 17.49 -1.92 -7.45
CA ASN A 28 17.52 -0.46 -7.47
C ASN A 28 16.17 0.05 -6.97
N SER A 29 16.04 0.38 -5.67
CA SER A 29 14.95 1.27 -5.27
C SER A 29 15.27 2.63 -5.81
N LEU A 30 14.23 3.25 -6.37
CA LEU A 30 14.14 4.68 -6.64
C LEU A 30 15.00 5.45 -5.65
N LEU A 31 16.02 6.10 -6.19
CA LEU A 31 17.07 6.82 -5.50
C LEU A 31 16.53 7.64 -4.34
N GLY A 32 17.26 7.61 -3.22
CA GLY A 32 16.85 8.05 -1.89
C GLY A 32 16.00 9.30 -1.87
N LEU A 33 14.69 9.11 -1.69
CA LEU A 33 13.75 10.19 -1.41
C LEU A 33 14.27 11.10 -0.27
N GLU A 34 14.94 10.51 0.72
CA GLU A 34 15.61 11.25 1.81
C GLU A 34 16.66 12.25 1.29
N TRP A 35 17.40 11.91 0.23
CA TRP A 35 18.40 12.78 -0.37
C TRP A 35 17.75 13.83 -1.26
N ILE A 36 16.68 13.45 -1.97
CA ILE A 36 15.94 14.39 -2.82
C ILE A 36 15.21 15.44 -1.98
N GLN A 37 14.64 15.03 -0.83
CA GLN A 37 13.99 15.93 0.14
C GLN A 37 14.96 16.96 0.75
N LYS A 38 16.27 16.66 0.81
CA LYS A 38 17.31 17.58 1.31
C LYS A 38 17.70 18.66 0.31
N ASN A 39 17.34 18.51 -0.97
CA ASN A 39 17.55 19.53 -1.99
C ASN A 39 16.25 20.32 -2.17
N GLU A 40 16.26 21.62 -1.87
CA GLU A 40 15.07 22.48 -1.90
C GLU A 40 14.39 22.50 -3.27
N ASP A 41 15.15 22.67 -4.35
CA ASP A 41 14.62 22.71 -5.72
C ASP A 41 13.93 21.39 -6.07
N MET A 42 14.57 20.26 -5.78
CA MET A 42 14.02 18.95 -6.09
C MET A 42 12.81 18.61 -5.20
N SER A 43 12.85 18.99 -3.92
CA SER A 43 11.71 18.87 -3.00
C SER A 43 10.51 19.67 -3.51
N TYR A 44 10.73 20.90 -3.97
CA TYR A 44 9.70 21.74 -4.59
C TYR A 44 9.08 21.07 -5.82
N TYR A 45 9.89 20.56 -6.75
CA TYR A 45 9.36 19.88 -7.94
C TYR A 45 8.61 18.58 -7.61
N ILE A 46 9.05 17.81 -6.61
CA ILE A 46 8.32 16.62 -6.16
C ILE A 46 6.95 17.00 -5.59
N ARG A 47 6.89 18.02 -4.72
CA ARG A 47 5.61 18.51 -4.16
C ARG A 47 4.67 19.07 -5.23
N MET A 48 5.19 19.58 -6.34
CA MET A 48 4.37 20.00 -7.48
C MET A 48 3.86 18.82 -8.32
N MET A 49 4.65 17.74 -8.44
CA MET A 49 4.28 16.54 -9.22
C MET A 49 3.32 15.62 -8.47
N VAL A 50 3.48 15.53 -7.16
CA VAL A 50 2.57 14.79 -6.29
C VAL A 50 1.48 15.77 -5.89
N ALA A 51 0.22 15.49 -6.19
CA ALA A 51 -0.88 16.19 -5.53
C ALA A 51 -0.78 15.86 -4.03
N GLU A 52 -0.05 16.68 -3.28
CA GLU A 52 0.10 16.54 -1.83
C GLU A 52 -1.31 16.73 -1.24
N VAL A 53 -1.98 15.61 -0.97
CA VAL A 53 -3.26 15.60 -0.27
C VAL A 53 -2.91 15.68 1.22
N GLU A 54 -2.81 16.90 1.73
CA GLU A 54 -2.88 17.13 3.17
C GLU A 54 -4.31 16.80 3.59
N ALA A 55 -4.51 15.58 4.08
CA ALA A 55 -5.74 15.25 4.78
C ALA A 55 -5.69 15.97 6.13
N ASP A 56 -6.40 17.09 6.24
CA ASP A 56 -6.79 17.60 7.55
C ASP A 56 -7.42 16.41 8.30
N GLN A 57 -6.96 16.15 9.52
CA GLN A 57 -7.60 15.22 10.44
C GLN A 57 -8.91 15.84 10.93
N ASN A 58 -9.79 16.15 9.98
CA ASN A 58 -11.06 16.79 10.24
C ASN A 58 -12.02 15.71 10.68
N ASP A 59 -11.96 15.39 11.97
CA ASP A 59 -12.80 14.39 12.64
C ASP A 59 -14.29 14.62 12.36
N ASP A 60 -14.71 15.86 12.07
CA ASP A 60 -16.08 16.21 11.70
C ASP A 60 -16.56 15.47 10.44
N VAL A 61 -15.69 15.35 9.42
CA VAL A 61 -16.05 14.64 8.17
C VAL A 61 -16.20 13.14 8.46
N ALA A 62 -15.31 12.59 9.27
CA ALA A 62 -15.38 11.18 9.66
C ALA A 62 -16.62 10.89 10.52
N MET A 63 -17.01 11.80 11.42
CA MET A 63 -18.23 11.67 12.22
C MET A 63 -19.50 11.75 11.36
N GLU A 64 -19.58 12.73 10.45
CA GLU A 64 -20.73 12.85 9.54
C GLU A 64 -20.86 11.63 8.62
N LEU A 65 -19.75 11.07 8.12
CA LEU A 65 -19.78 9.83 7.34
C LEU A 65 -20.27 8.62 8.15
N LYS A 66 -19.79 8.45 9.39
CA LYS A 66 -20.26 7.37 10.28
C LYS A 66 -21.74 7.49 10.62
N LYS A 67 -22.23 8.72 10.79
CA LYS A 67 -23.64 9.00 11.07
C LYS A 67 -24.52 8.77 9.83
N THR A 68 -24.03 9.15 8.65
CA THR A 68 -24.79 9.06 7.40
C THR A 68 -24.81 7.63 6.85
N TYR A 69 -23.71 6.88 7.02
CA TYR A 69 -23.53 5.54 6.46
C TYR A 69 -23.07 4.52 7.52
N PRO A 70 -23.84 4.29 8.60
CA PRO A 70 -23.41 3.42 9.70
C PRO A 70 -23.08 2.00 9.25
N GLU A 71 -23.86 1.46 8.30
CA GLU A 71 -23.69 0.13 7.71
C GLU A 71 -22.32 -0.11 7.04
N VAL A 72 -21.67 0.95 6.54
CA VAL A 72 -20.34 0.85 5.92
C VAL A 72 -19.24 0.66 6.97
N PHE A 73 -19.50 1.08 8.21
CA PHE A 73 -18.56 1.02 9.32
C PHE A 73 -18.87 -0.09 10.34
N GLU A 74 -19.84 -0.97 10.04
CA GLU A 74 -20.15 -2.12 10.89
C GLU A 74 -19.01 -3.13 10.92
N GLU A 75 -18.84 -3.81 12.06
CA GLU A 75 -17.87 -4.90 12.18
C GLU A 75 -18.35 -6.12 11.38
N GLY A 76 -17.53 -6.57 10.42
CA GLY A 76 -17.81 -7.76 9.63
C GLY A 76 -17.49 -7.57 8.16
N LEU A 77 -17.90 -8.55 7.34
CA LEU A 77 -17.79 -8.47 5.89
C LEU A 77 -19.13 -7.99 5.32
N GLY A 78 -19.06 -7.04 4.38
CA GLY A 78 -20.23 -6.59 3.63
C GLY A 78 -20.67 -7.56 2.53
N LEU A 79 -21.86 -7.32 1.98
CA LEU A 79 -22.39 -8.04 0.83
C LEU A 79 -22.35 -7.16 -0.42
N CYS A 80 -21.64 -7.58 -1.47
CA CYS A 80 -21.71 -6.90 -2.77
C CYS A 80 -23.08 -7.18 -3.42
N THR A 81 -23.87 -6.13 -3.60
CA THR A 81 -25.22 -6.23 -4.21
C THR A 81 -25.26 -5.79 -5.67
N LYS A 82 -24.24 -5.08 -6.14
CA LYS A 82 -24.21 -4.47 -7.47
C LYS A 82 -23.71 -5.41 -8.56
N GLU A 83 -22.81 -6.32 -8.22
CA GLU A 83 -22.18 -7.22 -9.17
C GLU A 83 -22.52 -8.67 -8.87
N LYS A 84 -22.61 -9.47 -9.93
CA LYS A 84 -22.76 -10.93 -9.85
C LYS A 84 -21.55 -11.57 -10.51
N ALA A 85 -20.98 -12.56 -9.85
CA ALA A 85 -19.91 -13.36 -10.40
C ALA A 85 -20.51 -14.52 -11.20
N ASP A 86 -20.22 -14.55 -12.51
CA ASP A 86 -20.51 -15.69 -13.37
C ASP A 86 -19.21 -16.47 -13.63
N LEU A 87 -19.24 -17.78 -13.38
CA LEU A 87 -18.12 -18.67 -13.64
C LEU A 87 -18.37 -19.45 -14.92
N GLN A 88 -17.54 -19.21 -15.93
CA GLN A 88 -17.55 -19.99 -17.17
C GLN A 88 -16.50 -21.09 -17.11
N LEU A 89 -16.94 -22.32 -17.42
CA LEU A 89 -16.05 -23.46 -17.53
C LEU A 89 -15.46 -23.50 -18.93
N VAL A 90 -14.18 -23.89 -19.03
CA VAL A 90 -13.59 -24.25 -20.32
C VAL A 90 -14.28 -25.52 -20.87
N GLY A 91 -14.25 -25.71 -22.19
CA GLY A 91 -14.91 -26.85 -22.83
C GLY A 91 -14.42 -28.21 -22.33
N ASP A 92 -15.29 -29.22 -22.40
CA ASP A 92 -15.00 -30.63 -22.10
C ASP A 92 -14.55 -30.96 -20.66
N VAL A 93 -14.73 -30.04 -19.70
CA VAL A 93 -14.45 -30.34 -18.29
C VAL A 93 -15.57 -31.15 -17.64
N ARG A 94 -15.19 -32.04 -16.72
CA ARG A 94 -16.11 -32.84 -15.92
C ARG A 94 -16.05 -32.41 -14.46
N PRO A 95 -17.18 -32.25 -13.77
CA PRO A 95 -17.19 -31.99 -12.33
C PRO A 95 -16.46 -33.12 -11.58
N VAL A 96 -15.59 -32.74 -10.63
CA VAL A 96 -14.88 -33.70 -9.78
C VAL A 96 -15.49 -33.64 -8.38
N PHE A 97 -16.07 -34.75 -7.94
CA PHE A 97 -16.48 -34.88 -6.55
C PHE A 97 -15.23 -35.04 -5.67
N LYS A 98 -15.10 -34.20 -4.65
CA LYS A 98 -13.99 -34.26 -3.69
C LYS A 98 -14.56 -34.43 -2.29
N ALA A 99 -14.30 -35.59 -1.68
CA ALA A 99 -14.71 -35.84 -0.30
C ALA A 99 -14.08 -34.82 0.66
N CYS A 100 -14.82 -34.46 1.72
CA CYS A 100 -14.31 -33.59 2.78
C CYS A 100 -13.01 -34.16 3.34
N ARG A 101 -12.04 -33.29 3.62
CA ARG A 101 -10.82 -33.73 4.30
C ARG A 101 -11.19 -34.19 5.72
N PRO A 102 -10.61 -35.28 6.24
CA PRO A 102 -10.79 -35.65 7.63
C PRO A 102 -10.22 -34.53 8.50
N VAL A 103 -11.08 -33.88 9.27
CA VAL A 103 -10.68 -32.87 10.26
C VAL A 103 -10.71 -33.55 11.62
N PRO A 104 -9.61 -33.51 12.41
CA PRO A 104 -9.63 -34.00 13.78
C PRO A 104 -10.75 -33.30 14.57
N HIS A 105 -11.53 -34.06 15.34
CA HIS A 105 -12.49 -33.48 16.25
C HIS A 105 -11.73 -32.61 17.25
N ALA A 106 -12.09 -31.33 17.37
CA ALA A 106 -11.52 -30.48 18.40
C ALA A 106 -11.79 -31.14 19.77
N ALA A 107 -10.75 -31.39 20.55
CA ALA A 107 -10.93 -31.70 21.96
C ALA A 107 -11.46 -30.41 22.61
N VAL A 108 -12.70 -30.46 23.10
CA VAL A 108 -13.30 -29.41 23.92
C VAL A 108 -12.65 -29.44 25.30
#